data_AF-A0A3N0WCX9-F1
#
_entry.id   AF-A0A3N0WCX9-F1
#
_cell.length_a   1.000
_cell.length_b   1.000
_cell.length_c   1.000
_cell.angle_alpha   90.00
_cell.angle_beta   90.00
_cell.angle_gamma   90.00
#
_symmetry.space_group_name_H-M   'P 1'
#
loop_
_entity.id
_entity.type
_entity.pdbx_description
1 polymer ?
#
loop_
_entity_poly.entity_id
_entity_poly.type
_entity_poly.pdbx_seq_one_letter_code
_entity_poly.pdbx_strand_id
1 'polypeptide(L)'
;MSVGYSKQYQNRNKYKAIKQKVDGYTFDSKREASYYMELQWRLKAGEVKEIIKQKSLELYCNEKLICKYKIDFCVITKEDEVELHEVKGFETRDWMLKWKMTEAQLEDIGNRQFGGVVPKLVLVK
;
A
#
# COMPACT_ATOMS: atom_id res chain seq x y z
N MET A 1 38.92 -16.82 31.48
CA MET A 1 37.99 -15.68 31.46
C MET A 1 37.75 -15.29 30.01
N SER A 2 36.56 -15.52 29.47
CA SER A 2 36.18 -15.18 28.09
C SER A 2 35.24 -13.98 28.15
N VAL A 3 35.65 -12.84 27.58
CA VAL A 3 34.80 -11.64 27.50
C VAL A 3 34.11 -11.67 26.14
N GLY A 4 32.82 -12.01 26.13
CA GLY A 4 31.98 -11.96 24.94
C GLY A 4 31.63 -10.51 24.60
N TYR A 5 31.93 -10.09 23.37
CA TYR A 5 31.55 -8.79 22.84
C TYR A 5 30.16 -8.89 22.19
N SER A 6 29.09 -8.44 22.86
CA SER A 6 27.75 -8.35 22.26
C SER A 6 27.61 -7.01 21.51
N LYS A 7 27.59 -7.06 20.19
CA LYS A 7 27.36 -5.88 19.33
C LYS A 7 25.87 -5.50 19.41
N GLN A 8 25.51 -4.52 20.24
CA GLN A 8 24.16 -3.96 20.28
C GLN A 8 23.83 -3.31 18.91
N TYR A 9 23.00 -3.97 18.11
CA TYR A 9 22.38 -3.33 16.95
C TYR A 9 21.40 -2.28 17.45
N GLN A 10 21.82 -1.01 17.43
CA GLN A 10 20.92 0.12 17.60
C GLN A 10 19.87 0.05 16.50
N ASN A 11 18.64 -0.25 16.88
CA ASN A 11 17.46 -0.39 16.03
C ASN A 11 16.99 1.00 15.53
N ARG A 12 17.90 1.77 14.92
CA ARG A 12 17.56 3.02 14.24
C ARG A 12 17.01 2.65 12.88
N ASN A 13 15.74 2.97 12.63
CA ASN A 13 15.16 2.90 11.29
C ASN A 13 16.14 3.50 10.29
N LYS A 14 16.50 2.74 9.25
CA LYS A 14 17.49 3.11 8.22
C LYS A 14 17.25 4.50 7.61
N TYR A 15 16.00 4.96 7.63
CA TYR A 15 15.55 6.23 7.05
C TYR A 15 15.10 7.30 8.07
N LYS A 16 15.29 7.10 9.39
CA LYS A 16 14.78 8.01 10.44
C LYS A 16 13.27 8.36 10.31
N ALA A 17 12.48 7.49 9.66
CA ALA A 17 11.05 7.72 9.49
C ALA A 17 10.35 7.70 10.86
N ILE A 18 9.60 8.77 11.15
CA ILE A 18 8.82 8.90 12.38
C ILE A 18 7.44 8.35 12.08
N LYS A 19 7.09 7.23 12.71
CA LYS A 19 5.75 6.64 12.62
C LYS A 19 4.70 7.67 13.07
N GLN A 20 3.67 7.89 12.27
CA GLN A 20 2.59 8.81 12.60
C GLN A 20 1.38 8.03 13.08
N LYS A 21 0.72 8.51 14.15
CA LYS A 21 -0.57 7.96 14.60
C LYS A 21 -1.68 8.93 14.19
N VAL A 22 -2.59 8.49 13.32
CA VAL A 22 -3.77 9.26 12.90
C VAL A 22 -4.99 8.35 13.03
N ASP A 23 -6.01 8.82 13.75
CA ASP A 23 -7.26 8.08 14.00
C ASP A 23 -7.07 6.63 14.48
N GLY A 24 -6.05 6.40 15.32
CA GLY A 24 -5.70 5.08 15.84
C GLY A 24 -4.82 4.21 14.93
N TYR A 25 -4.53 4.67 13.71
CA TYR A 25 -3.68 3.96 12.74
C TYR A 25 -2.24 4.44 12.78
N THR A 26 -1.30 3.51 12.62
CA THR A 26 0.13 3.82 12.54
C THR A 26 0.59 3.78 11.09
N PHE A 27 1.14 4.89 10.60
CA PHE A 27 1.69 5.03 9.25
C PHE A 27 3.22 5.01 9.28
N ASP A 28 3.84 4.47 8.22
CA ASP A 28 5.29 4.33 8.13
C ASP A 28 5.96 5.64 7.70
N SER A 29 5.20 6.55 7.07
CA SER A 29 5.67 7.88 6.67
C SER A 29 4.68 9.01 6.98
N LYS A 30 5.20 10.24 7.09
CA LYS A 30 4.36 11.46 7.17
C LYS A 30 3.48 11.63 5.94
N ARG A 31 3.97 11.21 4.77
CA ARG A 31 3.25 11.36 3.51
C ARG A 31 2.03 10.47 3.44
N GLU A 32 2.16 9.19 3.81
CA GLU A 32 1.02 8.27 3.92
C GLU A 32 -0.03 8.83 4.89
N ALA A 33 0.40 9.37 6.03
CA ALA A 33 -0.51 9.97 7.00
C ALA A 33 -1.25 11.19 6.44
N SER A 34 -0.54 12.11 5.77
CA SER A 34 -1.16 13.26 5.09
C SER A 34 -2.15 12.83 4.02
N TYR A 35 -1.79 11.85 3.20
CA TYR A 35 -2.66 11.35 2.14
C TYR A 35 -3.89 10.63 2.70
N TYR A 36 -3.72 9.87 3.78
CA TYR A 36 -4.86 9.26 4.48
C TYR A 36 -5.85 10.32 4.98
N MET A 37 -5.37 11.45 5.52
CA MET A 37 -6.26 12.55 5.92
C MET A 37 -7.03 13.13 4.74
N GLU A 38 -6.41 13.27 3.57
CA GLU A 38 -7.10 13.68 2.33
C GLU A 38 -8.21 12.71 1.95
N LEU A 39 -7.93 11.39 1.97
CA LEU A 39 -8.95 10.38 1.73
C LEU A 39 -10.08 10.44 2.77
N GLN A 40 -9.78 10.71 4.04
CA GLN A 40 -10.80 10.93 5.07
C GLN A 40 -11.68 12.15 4.79
N TRP A 41 -11.12 13.23 4.21
CA TRP A 41 -11.93 14.37 3.77
C TRP A 41 -12.86 14.00 2.61
N ARG A 42 -12.38 13.23 1.62
CA ARG A 42 -13.20 12.71 0.51
C ARG A 42 -14.32 11.79 1.00
N LEU A 43 -14.05 10.97 2.01
CA LEU A 43 -15.05 10.13 2.68
C LEU A 43 -16.13 11.00 3.35
N LYS A 44 -15.75 12.05 4.08
CA LYS A 44 -16.70 13.00 4.69
C LYS A 44 -17.50 13.80 3.67
N ALA A 45 -16.92 14.09 2.51
CA ALA A 45 -17.59 14.76 1.40
C ALA A 45 -18.56 13.83 0.61
N GLY A 46 -18.56 12.52 0.89
CA GLY A 46 -19.40 11.55 0.20
C GLY A 46 -18.89 11.15 -1.19
N GLU A 47 -17.63 11.44 -1.52
CA GLU A 47 -16.99 11.03 -2.77
C GLU A 47 -16.46 9.59 -2.70
N VAL A 48 -16.10 9.16 -1.49
CA VAL A 48 -15.57 7.83 -1.19
C VAL A 48 -16.56 7.14 -0.25
N LYS A 49 -16.85 5.86 -0.53
CA LYS A 49 -17.68 5.00 0.34
C LYS A 49 -16.82 4.28 1.38
N GLU A 50 -15.66 3.78 0.95
CA GLU A 50 -14.83 2.93 1.79
C GLU A 50 -13.34 3.15 1.52
N ILE A 51 -12.52 3.08 2.58
CA ILE A 51 -11.07 3.14 2.51
C ILE A 51 -10.50 1.93 3.25
N ILE A 52 -9.93 0.99 2.50
CA ILE A 52 -9.27 -0.21 3.01
C ILE A 52 -7.77 0.02 2.98
N LYS A 53 -7.11 -0.08 4.14
CA LYS A 53 -5.66 0.09 4.25
C LYS A 53 -4.90 -1.21 4.00
N GLN A 54 -3.68 -1.09 3.47
CA GLN A 54 -2.73 -2.21 3.34
C GLN A 54 -3.34 -3.45 2.65
N LYS A 55 -4.17 -3.23 1.62
CA LYS A 55 -4.84 -4.31 0.89
C LYS A 55 -3.78 -5.18 0.23
N SER A 56 -3.82 -6.49 0.50
CA SER A 56 -2.93 -7.45 -0.12
C SER A 56 -3.48 -7.85 -1.49
N LEU A 57 -2.71 -7.57 -2.54
CA LEU A 57 -2.94 -8.01 -3.91
C LEU A 57 -2.12 -9.27 -4.18
N GLU A 58 -2.76 -10.32 -4.66
CA GLU A 58 -2.07 -11.53 -5.08
C GLU A 58 -1.61 -11.43 -6.54
N LEU A 59 -0.29 -11.53 -6.76
CA LEU A 59 0.32 -11.44 -8.10
C LEU A 59 0.76 -12.83 -8.57
N TYR A 60 0.24 -13.24 -9.72
CA TYR A 60 0.45 -14.57 -10.28
C TYR A 60 1.34 -14.51 -11.52
N CYS A 61 1.92 -15.63 -11.91
CA CYS A 61 2.46 -15.82 -13.25
C CYS A 61 1.97 -17.18 -13.70
N ASN A 62 1.17 -17.20 -14.76
CA ASN A 62 0.32 -18.33 -15.10
C ASN A 62 -0.54 -18.70 -13.87
N GLU A 63 -0.50 -19.95 -13.44
CA GLU A 63 -1.29 -20.45 -12.30
C GLU A 63 -0.55 -20.37 -10.95
N LYS A 64 0.70 -19.88 -10.94
CA LYS A 64 1.52 -19.86 -9.74
C LYS A 64 1.50 -18.50 -9.06
N LEU A 65 1.16 -18.47 -7.77
CA LEU A 65 1.30 -17.27 -6.94
C LEU A 65 2.79 -16.93 -6.81
N ILE A 66 3.18 -15.75 -7.28
CA ILE A 66 4.56 -15.28 -7.22
C ILE A 66 4.81 -14.52 -5.92
N CYS A 67 3.96 -13.54 -5.61
CA CYS A 67 4.04 -12.82 -4.35
C CYS A 67 2.74 -12.11 -4.00
N LYS A 68 2.69 -11.63 -2.75
CA LYS A 68 1.67 -10.68 -2.29
C LYS A 68 2.26 -9.28 -2.32
N TYR A 69 1.54 -8.35 -2.92
CA TYR A 69 1.88 -6.94 -2.92
C TYR A 69 0.87 -6.18 -2.06
N LYS A 70 1.35 -5.57 -0.98
CA LYS A 70 0.51 -4.76 -0.09
C LYS A 70 0.50 -3.33 -0.63
N ILE A 71 -0.67 -2.88 -1.05
CA ILE A 71 -0.87 -1.50 -1.49
C ILE A 71 -1.39 -0.64 -0.34
N ASP A 72 -0.98 0.63 -0.28
CA ASP A 72 -1.25 1.49 0.89
C ASP A 72 -2.75 1.69 1.13
N PHE A 73 -3.52 2.02 0.09
CA PHE A 73 -4.97 2.20 0.19
C PHE A 73 -5.70 1.59 -1.01
N CYS A 74 -6.82 0.94 -0.72
CA CYS A 74 -7.84 0.55 -1.69
C CYS A 74 -9.09 1.37 -1.35
N VAL A 75 -9.55 2.17 -2.30
CA VAL A 75 -10.61 3.15 -2.15
C VAL A 75 -11.78 2.71 -3.01
N ILE A 76 -12.98 2.66 -2.44
CA ILE A 76 -14.22 2.43 -3.18
C ILE A 76 -14.92 3.77 -3.31
N THR A 77 -15.10 4.25 -4.54
CA THR A 77 -15.74 5.54 -4.80
C THR A 77 -17.25 5.45 -4.64
N LYS A 78 -17.94 6.58 -4.61
CA LYS A 78 -19.41 6.61 -4.58
C LYS A 78 -20.05 5.94 -5.80
N GLU A 79 -19.35 5.89 -6.93
CA GLU A 79 -19.74 5.18 -8.16
C GLU A 79 -19.37 3.69 -8.17
N ASP A 80 -18.93 3.13 -7.04
CA ASP A 80 -18.49 1.72 -6.92
C ASP A 80 -17.27 1.37 -7.78
N GLU A 81 -16.49 2.37 -8.17
CA GLU A 81 -15.18 2.14 -8.77
C GLU A 81 -14.15 1.79 -7.68
N VAL A 82 -13.19 0.95 -8.04
CA VAL A 82 -12.08 0.57 -7.14
C VAL A 82 -10.82 1.30 -7.56
N GLU A 83 -10.29 2.13 -6.68
CA GLU A 83 -9.01 2.82 -6.84
C GLU A 83 -7.96 2.21 -5.91
N LEU A 84 -6.77 1.96 -6.44
CA LEU A 84 -5.64 1.32 -5.77
C LEU A 84 -4.51 2.35 -5.66
N HIS A 85 -4.39 2.97 -4.48
CA HIS A 85 -3.48 4.09 -4.24
C HIS A 85 -2.18 3.63 -3.56
N GLU A 86 -1.05 3.94 -4.18
CA GLU A 86 0.30 3.76 -3.60
C GLU A 86 0.95 5.13 -3.36
N VAL A 87 1.43 5.36 -2.13
CA VAL A 87 2.11 6.58 -1.74
C VAL A 87 3.62 6.34 -1.78
N LYS A 88 4.31 6.90 -2.79
CA LYS A 88 5.71 6.62 -3.05
C LYS A 88 6.61 7.85 -3.03
N GLY A 89 7.72 7.74 -2.30
CA GLY A 89 8.80 8.75 -2.35
C GLY A 89 10.11 8.27 -2.94
N PHE A 90 10.43 6.99 -2.77
CA PHE A 90 11.60 6.39 -3.38
C PHE A 90 11.23 5.05 -4.01
N GLU A 91 11.55 4.91 -5.29
CA GLU A 91 11.21 3.75 -6.10
C GLU A 91 12.38 2.75 -6.05
N THR A 92 12.19 1.64 -5.34
CA THR A 92 13.15 0.53 -5.35
C THR A 92 12.92 -0.35 -6.57
N ARG A 93 13.94 -1.09 -7.02
CA ARG A 93 13.82 -2.02 -8.15
C ARG A 93 12.73 -3.08 -7.92
N ASP A 94 12.70 -3.66 -6.72
CA ASP A 94 11.71 -4.66 -6.33
C ASP A 94 10.30 -4.09 -6.33
N TRP A 95 10.13 -2.84 -5.88
CA TRP A 95 8.84 -2.17 -5.92
C TRP A 95 8.40 -1.92 -7.36
N MET A 96 9.27 -1.36 -8.22
CA MET A 96 8.95 -1.11 -9.62
C MET A 96 8.52 -2.39 -10.35
N LEU A 97 9.16 -3.52 -10.05
CA LEU A 97 8.78 -4.80 -10.63
C LEU A 97 7.39 -5.25 -10.17
N LYS A 98 7.09 -5.17 -8.87
CA LYS A 98 5.76 -5.50 -8.33
C LYS A 98 4.66 -4.57 -8.86
N TRP A 99 4.97 -3.28 -9.00
CA TRP A 99 4.07 -2.29 -9.59
C TRP A 99 3.73 -2.66 -11.04
N LYS A 100 4.74 -2.91 -11.88
CA LYS A 100 4.54 -3.35 -13.27
C LYS A 100 3.78 -4.68 -13.38
N MET A 101 4.03 -5.62 -12.47
CA MET A 101 3.27 -6.87 -12.42
C MET A 101 1.80 -6.61 -12.04
N THR A 102 1.54 -5.66 -11.16
CA THR A 102 0.18 -5.25 -10.77
C THR A 102 -0.53 -4.61 -11.96
N GLU A 103 0.12 -3.66 -12.65
CA GLU A 103 -0.38 -3.04 -13.89
C GLU A 103 -0.79 -4.09 -14.92
N ALA A 104 0.07 -5.09 -15.15
CA ALA A 104 -0.16 -6.14 -16.13
C ALA A 104 -1.28 -7.12 -15.73
N GLN A 105 -1.73 -7.13 -14.47
CA GLN A 105 -2.67 -8.12 -13.92
C GLN A 105 -3.96 -7.48 -13.40
N LEU A 106 -4.26 -6.22 -13.73
CA LEU A 106 -5.43 -5.53 -13.19
C LEU A 106 -6.74 -6.27 -13.45
N GLU A 107 -6.92 -6.85 -14.63
CA GLU A 107 -8.11 -7.64 -14.95
C GLU A 107 -8.21 -8.91 -14.07
N ASP A 108 -7.13 -9.69 -13.97
CA ASP A 108 -7.08 -10.87 -13.12
C ASP A 108 -7.31 -10.54 -11.64
N ILE A 109 -6.69 -9.44 -11.17
CA ILE A 109 -6.86 -8.92 -9.82
C ILE A 109 -8.33 -8.53 -9.59
N GLY A 110 -8.95 -7.83 -10.54
CA GLY A 110 -10.35 -7.45 -10.50
C GLY A 110 -11.28 -8.65 -10.38
N ASN A 111 -11.08 -9.63 -11.27
CA ASN A 111 -11.86 -10.87 -11.30
C ASN A 111 -11.73 -11.70 -10.02
N ARG A 112 -10.52 -11.81 -9.45
CA ARG A 112 -10.27 -12.67 -8.28
C ARG A 112 -10.53 -12.00 -6.94
N GLN A 113 -10.29 -10.69 -6.82
CA GLN A 113 -10.22 -10.00 -5.52
C GLN A 113 -11.26 -8.88 -5.38
N PHE A 114 -11.90 -8.47 -6.48
CA PHE A 114 -12.87 -7.36 -6.51
C PHE A 114 -14.16 -7.70 -7.26
N GLY A 115 -14.54 -8.99 -7.30
CA GLY A 115 -15.83 -9.42 -7.85
C GLY A 115 -16.04 -9.08 -9.33
N GLY A 116 -14.96 -8.96 -10.12
CA GLY A 116 -15.02 -8.60 -11.53
C GLY A 116 -14.79 -7.12 -11.83
N VAL A 117 -14.70 -6.26 -10.81
CA VAL A 117 -14.41 -4.83 -11.01
C VAL A 117 -12.90 -4.65 -11.23
N VAL A 118 -12.52 -4.15 -12.41
CA VAL A 118 -11.12 -3.87 -12.75
C VAL A 118 -10.67 -2.59 -12.03
N PRO A 119 -9.66 -2.66 -11.13
CA PRO A 119 -9.25 -1.48 -10.38
C PRO A 119 -8.45 -0.49 -11.21
N LYS A 120 -8.50 0.79 -10.84
CA LYS A 120 -7.64 1.86 -11.36
C LYS A 120 -6.45 2.06 -10.43
N LEU A 121 -5.24 2.19 -10.97
CA LEU A 121 -4.05 2.49 -10.18
C LEU A 121 -3.85 3.99 -10.01
N VAL A 122 -3.51 4.42 -8.79
CA VAL A 122 -3.22 5.81 -8.45
C VAL A 122 -1.87 5.88 -7.74
N LEU A 123 -0.85 6.43 -8.42
CA LEU A 123 0.46 6.64 -7.83
C LEU A 123 0.57 8.07 -7.27
N VAL A 124 0.78 8.18 -5.97
CA VAL A 124 0.93 9.45 -5.24
C VAL A 124 2.42 9.70 -4.98
N LYS A 125 2.97 10.79 -5.53
CA LYS A 125 4.41 11.12 -5.45
C LYS A 125 4.78 12.03 -4.28
#